data_AF-A0A348XH43-F1
#
_entry.id   AF-A0A348XH43-F1
#
_cell.length_a   1.000
_cell.length_b   1.000
_cell.length_c   1.000
_cell.angle_alpha   90.00
_cell.angle_beta   90.00
_cell.angle_gamma   90.00
#
_symmetry.space_group_name_H-M   'P 1'
#
loop_
_entity.id
_entity.type
_entity.pdbx_description
1 polymer ?
#
loop_
_entity_poly.entity_id
_entity_poly.type
_entity_poly.pdbx_seq_one_letter_code
_entity_poly.pdbx_strand_id
1 'polypeptide(L)' 'MVSQRQQLIEQGVVVKAEAPYVLTQSYEFNSLSIATGTVFGRCANGRVEWKTSAGKTLKAIQEEPI' A
#
# COMPACT_ATOMS: atom_id res chain seq x y z
N MET A 1 16.34 10.40 -9.37
CA MET A 1 15.14 10.52 -8.51
C MET A 1 14.84 9.14 -7.96
N VAL A 2 14.96 8.92 -6.64
CA VAL A 2 14.80 7.60 -6.02
C VAL A 2 13.30 7.31 -5.86
N SER A 3 12.83 6.13 -6.27
CA SER A 3 11.42 5.76 -6.10
C SER A 3 11.09 5.52 -4.62
N GLN A 4 9.84 5.76 -4.22
CA GLN A 4 9.43 5.55 -2.83
C GLN A 4 9.66 4.11 -2.33
N ARG A 5 9.48 3.10 -3.20
CA ARG A 5 9.83 1.71 -2.89
C ARG A 5 11.31 1.55 -2.50
N GLN A 6 12.21 2.22 -3.22
CA GLN A 6 13.65 2.15 -2.95
C GLN A 6 13.98 2.78 -1.59
N GLN A 7 13.33 3.89 -1.23
CA GLN A 7 13.49 4.50 0.09
C GLN A 7 13.04 3.56 1.22
N LEU A 8 11.92 2.85 1.04
CA LEU A 8 11.44 1.88 2.04
C LEU A 8 12.35 0.66 2.17
N ILE A 9 13.03 0.26 1.09
CA ILE A 9 14.05 -0.80 1.14
C ILE A 9 15.26 -0.33 1.94
N GLU A 10 15.73 0.89 1.68
CA GLU A 10 16.86 1.49 2.41
C GLU A 10 16.56 1.69 3.90
N GLN A 11 15.30 1.99 4.24
CA GLN A 11 14.83 2.11 5.62
C GLN A 11 14.59 0.76 6.30
N GLY A 12 14.70 -0.36 5.58
CA GLY A 12 14.43 -1.70 6.11
C GLY A 12 12.94 -2.02 6.32
N VAL A 13 12.03 -1.13 5.90
CA VAL A 13 10.58 -1.31 5.95
C VAL A 13 10.13 -2.40 4.96
N VAL A 14 10.83 -2.49 3.83
CA VAL A 14 10.60 -3.51 2.80
C VAL A 14 11.88 -4.31 2.60
N VAL A 15 11.80 -5.63 2.72
CA VAL A 15 12.91 -6.52 2.38
C VAL A 15 12.70 -7.09 0.98
N LYS A 16 13.77 -7.03 0.17
CA LYS A 16 13.82 -7.66 -1.15
C LYS A 16 14.01 -9.17 -0.97
N ALA A 17 12.91 -9.93 -1.11
CA ALA A 17 12.94 -11.38 -1.28
C ALA A 17 12.76 -11.74 -2.77
N GLU A 18 12.98 -13.01 -3.14
CA GLU A 18 12.98 -13.44 -4.55
C GLU A 18 11.68 -13.09 -5.29
N ALA A 19 10.54 -13.18 -4.60
CA ALA A 19 9.26 -12.51 -4.82
C ALA A 19 8.21 -13.25 -3.97
N PRO A 20 7.28 -12.57 -3.28
CA PRO A 20 7.08 -11.12 -3.25
C PRO A 20 8.04 -10.39 -2.32
N TYR A 21 8.12 -9.06 -2.46
CA TYR A 21 8.76 -8.20 -1.45
C TYR A 21 7.97 -8.27 -0.15
N VAL A 22 8.66 -8.20 0.99
CA VAL A 22 8.03 -8.37 2.31
C VAL A 22 8.06 -7.06 3.07
N LEU A 23 6.90 -6.59 3.53
CA LEU A 23 6.80 -5.52 4.53
C LEU A 23 7.14 -6.12 5.90
N THR A 24 8.16 -5.57 6.56
CA THR A 24 8.69 -6.09 7.84
C THR A 24 8.07 -5.39 9.05
N GLN A 25 7.45 -4.24 8.83
CA GLN A 25 6.89 -3.40 9.88
C GLN A 25 5.64 -2.66 9.39
N SER A 26 4.86 -2.16 10.35
CA SER A 26 3.78 -1.22 10.04
C SER A 26 4.36 0.09 9.53
N TYR A 27 3.78 0.62 8.45
CA TYR A 27 4.22 1.86 7.83
C TYR A 27 3.01 2.72 7.49
N GLU A 28 3.04 3.98 7.95
CA GLU A 28 2.01 4.96 7.63
C GLU A 28 2.40 5.73 6.37
N PHE A 29 1.57 5.61 5.34
CA PHE A 29 1.79 6.32 4.07
C PHE A 29 1.13 7.70 4.11
N ASN A 30 1.82 8.70 3.58
CA ASN A 30 1.31 10.07 3.45
C ASN A 30 0.03 10.19 2.61
N SER A 31 -0.28 9.20 1.77
CA SER A 31 -1.56 9.11 1.08
C SER A 31 -1.86 7.68 0.59
N LEU A 32 -3.14 7.41 0.38
CA LEU A 32 -3.61 6.14 -0.20
C LEU A 32 -3.07 5.88 -1.61
N SER A 33 -2.91 6.92 -2.43
CA SER A 33 -2.36 6.81 -3.78
C SER A 33 -0.89 6.36 -3.74
N ILE A 34 -0.12 6.93 -2.82
CA ILE A 34 1.27 6.54 -2.58
C ILE A 34 1.35 5.09 -2.07
N ALA A 35 0.52 4.73 -1.09
CA ALA A 35 0.46 3.36 -0.57
C ALA A 35 0.17 2.35 -1.69
N THR A 36 -0.83 2.66 -2.52
CA THR A 36 -1.25 1.81 -3.64
C THR A 36 -0.14 1.65 -4.66
N GLY A 37 0.47 2.76 -5.13
CA GLY A 37 1.57 2.68 -6.08
C GLY A 37 2.78 1.91 -5.56
N THR A 38 3.07 2.03 -4.26
CA THR A 38 4.21 1.37 -3.61
C THR A 38 3.98 -0.12 -3.40
N VAL A 39 2.83 -0.50 -2.86
CA VAL A 39 2.51 -1.89 -2.51
C VAL A 39 2.12 -2.69 -3.76
N PHE A 40 1.36 -2.10 -4.69
CA PHE A 40 0.83 -2.80 -5.85
C PHE A 40 1.81 -2.78 -7.02
N GLY A 41 2.79 -1.87 -7.02
CA GLY A 41 3.75 -1.70 -8.11
C GLY A 41 3.14 -1.15 -9.41
N ARG A 42 1.90 -0.66 -9.37
CA ARG A 42 1.17 -0.05 -10.49
C ARG A 42 0.35 1.15 -10.03
N CYS A 43 0.03 2.04 -10.95
CA CYS A 43 -0.94 3.10 -10.69
C CYS A 43 -2.34 2.48 -10.61
N ALA A 44 -3.03 2.64 -9.47
CA ALA A 44 -4.36 2.08 -9.27
C ALA A 44 -5.19 2.93 -8.31
N ASN A 45 -6.52 2.81 -8.39
CA ASN A 45 -7.43 3.52 -7.49
C ASN A 45 -7.52 2.79 -6.15
N GLY A 46 -6.75 3.26 -5.17
CA GLY A 46 -6.69 2.62 -3.86
C GLY A 46 -8.06 2.51 -3.16
N ARG A 47 -9.02 3.41 -3.42
CA ARG A 47 -10.35 3.34 -2.80
C ARG A 47 -11.14 2.09 -3.23
N VAL A 48 -10.85 1.54 -4.41
CA VAL A 48 -11.53 0.38 -5.00
C VAL A 48 -10.73 -0.91 -4.80
N GLU A 49 -9.41 -0.80 -4.86
CA GLU A 49 -8.48 -1.93 -4.82
C GLU A 49 -8.26 -2.47 -3.41
N TRP A 50 -8.19 -1.58 -2.41
CA TRP A 50 -8.06 -2.00 -1.02
C TRP A 50 -9.39 -2.52 -0.50
N LYS A 51 -9.39 -3.77 -0.05
CA LYS A 51 -10.58 -4.47 0.43
C LYS A 51 -10.30 -5.16 1.74
N THR A 52 -11.33 -5.29 2.57
CA THR A 52 -11.29 -6.17 3.75
C THR A 52 -11.29 -7.64 3.30
N SER A 53 -11.06 -8.54 4.25
CA SER A 53 -11.23 -9.99 4.03
C SER A 53 -12.65 -10.38 3.57
N ALA A 54 -13.66 -9.56 3.89
CA ALA A 54 -15.03 -9.73 3.43
C ALA A 54 -15.29 -9.12 2.03
N GLY A 55 -14.27 -8.59 1.36
CA GLY A 55 -14.37 -8.01 0.01
C GLY A 55 -14.90 -6.57 -0.04
N LYS A 56 -15.23 -5.97 1.11
CA LYS A 56 -15.71 -4.58 1.20
C LYS A 56 -14.58 -3.61 0.89
N THR A 57 -14.82 -2.67 -0.03
CA THR A 57 -13.82 -1.70 -0.47
C THR A 57 -13.59 -0.61 0.58
N LEU A 58 -12.40 0.00 0.55
CA LEU A 58 -12.09 1.16 1.39
C LEU A 58 -13.07 2.31 1.11
N LYS A 59 -13.48 2.50 -0.15
CA LYS A 59 -14.53 3.48 -0.53
C LYS A 59 -15.81 3.25 0.27
N ALA A 60 -16.31 2.01 0.32
CA ALA A 60 -17.55 1.69 0.99
C ALA A 60 -17.46 1.93 2.50
N ILE A 61 -16.30 1.65 3.12
CA ILE A 61 -16.07 1.94 4.54
C ILE A 61 -16.08 3.45 4.81
N GLN A 62 -15.48 4.26 3.94
CA GLN A 62 -15.43 5.71 4.10
C GLN A 62 -16.77 6.42 3.86
N GLU A 63 -17.66 5.79 3.09
CA GLU A 63 -18.98 6.33 2.75
C GLU A 63 -20.07 5.82 3.71
N GLU A 64 -19.72 4.93 4.64
CA GLU A 64 -20.67 4.52 5.68
C GLU A 64 -20.93 5.65 6.67
N PRO A 65 -22.21 5.93 6.98
CA PRO A 65 -22.55 6.84 8.06
C PRO A 65 -22.08 6.24 9.39
N ILE A 66 -21.52 7.10 10.25
CA ILE A 66 -21.09 6.78 11.62
C ILE A 66 -22.31 6.49 12.49
#